data_AF-A0A2A5VMX2-F1
#
_entry.id   AF-A0A2A5VMX2-F1
#
_cell.length_a   1.000
_cell.length_b   1.000
_cell.length_c   1.000
_cell.angle_alpha   90.00
_cell.angle_beta   90.00
_cell.angle_gamma   90.00
#
_symmetry.space_group_name_H-M   'P 1'
#
loop_
_entity.id
_entity.type
_entity.pdbx_description
1 polymer ?
#
loop_
_entity_poly.entity_id
_entity_poly.type
_entity_poly.pdbx_seq_one_letter_code
_entity_poly.pdbx_strand_id
1 'polypeptide(L)'
;MEEIKRGLVLICFSIFLLFFSLEMMENWDVKRTDFENECDPMLNPGPKDPQLCAELYHESNVSLSIFVVAIFLFIISGVSGLVTILPSGDSESYPPPGGLH
;
A
#
# COMPACT_ATOMS: atom_id res chain seq x y z
N MET A 1 -17.22 9.20 -20.24
CA MET A 1 -16.29 8.12 -20.64
C MET A 1 -14.86 8.38 -20.17
N GLU A 2 -14.32 9.59 -20.33
CA GLU A 2 -12.95 9.92 -19.89
C GLU A 2 -12.70 9.70 -18.38
N GLU A 3 -13.66 10.05 -17.52
CA GLU A 3 -13.53 9.84 -16.06
C GLU A 3 -13.51 8.35 -15.70
N ILE A 4 -14.40 7.55 -16.28
CA ILE A 4 -14.42 6.09 -16.10
C ILE A 4 -13.09 5.47 -16.56
N LYS A 5 -12.55 5.91 -17.70
CA LYS A 5 -11.25 5.47 -18.20
C LYS A 5 -10.11 5.82 -17.23
N ARG A 6 -10.11 7.05 -16.68
CA ARG A 6 -9.14 7.49 -15.66
C ARG A 6 -9.26 6.67 -14.38
N GLY A 7 -10.49 6.42 -13.92
CA GLY A 7 -10.76 5.57 -12.77
C GLY A 7 -10.21 4.15 -12.96
N LEU A 8 -10.48 3.53 -14.11
CA LEU A 8 -9.98 2.19 -14.44
C LEU A 8 -8.45 2.14 -14.46
N VAL A 9 -7.79 3.16 -15.02
CA VAL A 9 -6.32 3.25 -15.01
C VAL A 9 -5.78 3.32 -13.57
N LEU A 10 -6.42 4.11 -12.70
CA LEU A 10 -6.03 4.20 -11.29
C LEU A 10 -6.22 2.87 -10.56
N ILE A 11 -7.29 2.11 -10.88
CA ILE A 11 -7.51 0.78 -10.32
C ILE A 11 -6.43 -0.20 -10.79
N CYS A 12 -6.12 -0.25 -12.09
CA CYS A 12 -5.04 -1.09 -12.61
C CYS A 12 -3.70 -0.75 -11.95
N PHE A 13 -3.40 0.55 -11.78
CA PHE A 13 -2.21 1.00 -11.09
C PHE A 13 -2.20 0.60 -9.61
N SER A 14 -3.34 0.68 -8.91
CA SER A 14 -3.46 0.22 -7.53
C SER A 14 -3.22 -1.30 -7.41
N ILE A 15 -3.73 -2.11 -8.34
CA ILE A 15 -3.49 -3.56 -8.34
C ILE A 15 -2.00 -3.85 -8.50
N PHE A 16 -1.33 -3.15 -9.41
CA PHE A 16 0.12 -3.25 -9.55
C PHE A 16 0.86 -2.87 -8.26
N LEU A 17 0.51 -1.74 -7.65
CA LEU A 17 1.11 -1.29 -6.39
C LEU A 17 0.87 -2.27 -5.24
N LEU A 18 -0.27 -2.97 -5.23
CA LEU A 18 -0.55 -4.01 -4.24
C LEU A 18 0.46 -5.16 -4.35
N PHE A 19 0.66 -5.72 -5.54
CA PHE A 19 1.64 -6.79 -5.75
C PHE A 19 3.06 -6.32 -5.41
N PHE A 20 3.42 -5.11 -5.83
CA PHE A 20 4.71 -4.51 -5.49
C PHE A 20 4.88 -4.34 -3.96
N SER A 21 3.82 -3.94 -3.26
CA SER A 21 3.85 -3.80 -1.79
C SER A 21 4.03 -5.16 -1.10
N LEU A 22 3.41 -6.22 -1.62
CA LEU A 22 3.57 -7.58 -1.09
C LEU A 22 5.02 -8.07 -1.24
N GLU A 23 5.65 -7.85 -2.40
CA GLU A 23 7.05 -8.19 -2.62
C GLU A 23 7.99 -7.43 -1.68
N MET A 24 7.74 -6.12 -1.48
CA MET A 24 8.53 -5.30 -0.56
C MET A 24 8.34 -5.68 0.91
N MET A 25 7.15 -6.17 1.27
CA MET A 25 6.87 -6.69 2.61
C MET A 25 7.69 -7.95 2.89
N GLU A 26 7.71 -8.91 1.96
CA GLU A 26 8.51 -10.13 2.09
C GLU A 26 10.00 -9.81 2.21
N ASN A 27 10.50 -8.89 1.38
CA ASN A 27 11.88 -8.44 1.46
C ASN A 27 12.21 -7.74 2.79
N TRP A 28 11.28 -6.94 3.33
CA TRP A 28 11.45 -6.32 4.64
C TRP A 28 11.48 -7.36 5.77
N ASP A 29 10.59 -8.36 5.73
CA ASP A 29 10.53 -9.42 6.74
C ASP A 29 11.84 -10.23 6.76
N VAL A 30 12.37 -10.61 5.59
CA VAL A 30 13.68 -11.30 5.50
C VAL A 30 14.78 -10.48 6.15
N LYS A 31 14.92 -9.20 5.78
CA LYS A 31 15.95 -8.31 6.35
C LYS A 31 15.78 -8.08 7.85
N ARG A 32 14.53 -8.04 8.33
CA ARG A 32 14.25 -7.91 9.76
C ARG A 32 14.66 -9.18 10.51
N THR A 33 14.36 -10.36 9.96
CA THR A 33 14.79 -11.64 10.53
C THR A 33 16.31 -11.77 10.58
N ASP A 34 17.02 -11.33 9.54
CA ASP A 34 18.50 -11.32 9.55
C ASP A 34 19.05 -10.41 10.65
N PHE A 35 18.47 -9.22 10.83
CA PHE A 35 18.81 -8.33 11.94
C PHE A 35 18.52 -8.96 13.30
N GLU A 36 17.35 -9.57 13.49
CA GLU A 36 16.97 -10.24 14.75
C GLU A 36 17.94 -11.40 15.07
N ASN A 37 18.29 -12.23 14.09
CA ASN A 37 19.20 -13.36 14.28
C ASN A 37 20.62 -12.93 14.66
N GLU A 38 21.13 -11.86 14.07
CA GLU A 38 22.51 -11.43 14.28
C GLU A 38 22.66 -10.50 15.50
N CYS A 39 21.65 -9.65 15.75
CA CYS A 39 21.76 -8.52 16.67
C CYS A 39 20.88 -8.64 17.92
N ASP A 40 19.88 -9.53 17.95
CA ASP A 40 19.06 -9.73 19.15
C ASP A 40 19.85 -10.51 20.23
N PRO A 41 20.07 -9.93 21.43
CA PRO A 41 20.79 -10.62 22.50
C PRO A 41 20.07 -11.84 23.08
N MET A 42 18.75 -11.98 22.89
CA MET A 42 18.00 -13.17 23.26
C MET A 42 18.19 -14.31 22.25
N LEU A 43 18.28 -14.04 20.95
CA LEU A 43 18.48 -15.07 19.93
C LEU A 43 19.97 -15.45 19.76
N ASN A 44 20.86 -14.45 19.81
CA ASN A 44 22.30 -14.66 19.68
C ASN A 44 23.06 -14.01 20.85
N PRO A 45 23.40 -14.79 21.90
CA PRO A 45 24.10 -14.28 23.08
C PRO A 45 25.61 -14.02 22.84
N GLY A 46 26.12 -14.18 21.61
CA GLY A 46 27.51 -13.94 21.26
C GLY A 46 27.93 -12.46 21.22
N PRO A 47 29.26 -12.18 21.08
CA PRO A 47 29.77 -10.85 20.80
C PRO A 47 29.19 -10.34 19.47
N LYS A 48 28.62 -9.14 19.48
CA LYS A 48 27.98 -8.53 18.31
C LYS A 48 28.93 -7.56 17.65
N ASP A 49 28.98 -7.59 16.32
CA ASP A 49 29.63 -6.54 15.56
C ASP A 49 28.69 -5.32 15.43
N PRO A 50 29.01 -4.19 16.08
CA PRO A 50 28.17 -3.01 16.03
C PRO A 50 28.08 -2.37 14.63
N GLN A 51 29.07 -2.56 13.76
CA GLN A 51 29.00 -2.08 12.38
C GLN A 51 28.03 -2.93 11.56
N LEU A 52 28.11 -4.26 11.70
CA LEU A 52 27.20 -5.18 11.01
C LEU A 52 25.74 -4.92 11.42
N CYS A 53 25.48 -4.73 12.71
CA CYS A 53 24.14 -4.43 13.20
C CYS A 53 23.59 -3.08 12.72
N ALA A 54 24.45 -2.06 12.58
CA ALA A 54 24.05 -0.78 12.03
C ALA A 54 23.66 -0.88 10.55
N GLU A 55 24.40 -1.67 9.77
CA GLU A 55 24.13 -1.91 8.34
C GLU A 55 22.80 -2.68 8.16
N LEU A 56 22.63 -3.80 8.86
CA LEU A 56 21.40 -4.61 8.83
C LEU A 56 20.17 -3.80 9.23
N TYR A 57 20.31 -2.95 10.27
CA TYR A 57 19.24 -2.04 10.67
C TYR A 57 18.90 -1.03 9.58
N HIS A 58 19.92 -0.42 8.96
CA HIS A 58 19.71 0.56 7.90
C HIS A 58 19.01 -0.07 6.69
N GLU A 59 19.46 -1.25 6.27
CA GLU A 59 18.88 -1.98 5.15
C GLU A 59 17.41 -2.36 5.39
N SER A 60 17.09 -2.86 6.58
CA SER A 60 15.71 -3.17 6.96
C SER A 60 14.85 -1.91 6.94
N ASN A 61 15.36 -0.80 7.48
CA ASN A 61 14.59 0.44 7.59
C ASN A 61 14.34 1.11 6.21
N VAL A 62 15.30 1.00 5.28
CA VAL A 62 15.09 1.45 3.89
C VAL A 62 14.00 0.61 3.22
N SER A 63 14.04 -0.71 3.38
CA SER A 63 12.99 -1.60 2.83
C SER A 63 11.61 -1.28 3.41
N LEU A 64 11.53 -1.06 4.72
CA LEU A 64 10.30 -0.64 5.40
C LEU A 64 9.76 0.67 4.81
N SER A 65 10.64 1.65 4.61
CA SER A 65 10.25 2.96 4.07
C SER A 65 9.66 2.83 2.66
N ILE A 66 10.27 1.99 1.81
CA ILE A 66 9.76 1.72 0.46
C ILE A 66 8.38 1.05 0.52
N PHE A 67 8.22 0.03 1.37
CA PHE A 67 6.95 -0.65 1.59
C PHE A 67 5.84 0.30 2.03
N VAL A 68 6.11 1.17 3.01
CA VAL A 68 5.14 2.15 3.53
C VAL A 68 4.71 3.13 2.43
N VAL A 69 5.66 3.63 1.64
CA VAL A 69 5.36 4.51 0.51
C VAL A 69 4.51 3.80 -0.55
N ALA A 70 4.83 2.54 -0.87
CA ALA A 70 4.07 1.74 -1.83
C ALA A 70 2.61 1.53 -1.39
N ILE A 71 2.38 1.16 -0.12
CA ILE A 71 1.03 1.02 0.44
C ILE A 71 0.29 2.35 0.43
N PHE A 72 0.95 3.44 0.78
CA PHE A 72 0.32 4.77 0.77
C PHE A 72 -0.17 5.15 -0.64
N LEU A 73 0.67 4.93 -1.66
CA LEU A 73 0.29 5.16 -3.06
C LEU A 73 -0.82 4.20 -3.51
N PHE A 74 -0.80 2.94 -3.07
CA PHE A 74 -1.85 1.96 -3.34
C PHE A 74 -3.20 2.46 -2.82
N ILE A 75 -3.25 2.92 -1.56
CA ILE A 75 -4.49 3.41 -0.93
C ILE A 75 -5.02 4.62 -1.68
N ILE A 76 -4.16 5.63 -1.94
CA ILE A 76 -4.60 6.85 -2.62
C ILE A 76 -5.11 6.56 -4.03
N SER A 77 -4.38 5.76 -4.80
CA SER A 77 -4.77 5.41 -6.16
C SER A 77 -6.05 4.57 -6.20
N GLY A 78 -6.16 3.57 -5.32
CA GLY A 78 -7.35 2.71 -5.21
C GLY A 78 -8.59 3.51 -4.82
N VAL A 79 -8.52 4.31 -3.76
CA VAL A 79 -9.65 5.15 -3.31
C VAL A 79 -10.05 6.16 -4.39
N SER A 80 -9.07 6.86 -4.99
CA SER A 80 -9.35 7.84 -6.06
C SER A 80 -9.97 7.18 -7.28
N GLY A 81 -9.50 5.99 -7.66
CA GLY A 81 -10.04 5.21 -8.76
C GLY A 81 -11.49 4.79 -8.51
N LEU A 82 -11.77 4.27 -7.31
CA LEU A 82 -13.12 3.87 -6.89
C LEU A 82 -14.08 5.07 -6.93
N VAL A 83 -13.73 6.18 -6.28
CA VAL A 83 -14.56 7.40 -6.24
C VAL A 83 -14.89 7.92 -7.65
N THR A 84 -13.99 7.74 -8.62
CA THR A 84 -14.21 8.17 -10.00
C THR A 84 -15.15 7.25 -10.79
N ILE A 85 -15.20 5.95 -10.45
CA ILE A 85 -16.04 4.95 -11.15
C ILE A 85 -17.43 4.84 -10.52
N LEU A 86 -17.52 5.00 -9.21
CA LEU A 86 -18.78 4.84 -8.48
C LEU A 86 -19.73 5.99 -8.83
N PRO A 87 -20.93 5.69 -9.35
CA PRO A 87 -21.95 6.72 -9.56
C PRO A 87 -22.31 7.30 -8.19
N SER A 88 -22.15 8.61 -8.05
CA SER A 88 -22.71 9.35 -6.93
C SER A 88 -24.22 9.26 -7.09
N GLY A 89 -24.86 8.46 -6.23
CA GLY A 89 -26.23 7.96 -6.42
C GLY A 89 -27.15 8.97 -7.10
N ASP A 90 -27.79 8.53 -8.18
CA ASP A 90 -28.79 9.32 -8.88
C ASP A 90 -29.84 9.73 -7.86
N SER A 91 -29.86 11.02 -7.50
CA SER A 91 -31.05 11.62 -6.93
C SER A 91 -32.07 11.68 -8.05
N GLU A 92 -32.65 10.53 -8.41
CA GLU A 92 -33.91 10.48 -9.13
C GLU A 92 -34.92 11.22 -8.26
N SER A 93 -35.07 12.52 -8.51
CA SER A 93 -36.25 13.25 -8.09
C SER A 93 -37.40 12.66 -8.90
N TYR A 94 -38.02 11.59 -8.40
CA TYR A 94 -39.28 11.12 -8.92
C TYR A 94 -40.27 12.29 -8.87
N PRO A 95 -40.76 12.81 -10.00
CA PRO A 95 -41.83 13.80 -9.95
C PRO A 95 -43.04 13.15 -9.26
N PRO A 96 -43.77 13.87 -8.38
CA PRO A 96 -44.92 13.29 -7.69
C PRO A 96 -45.94 12.79 -8.73
N PRO A 97 -46.51 11.58 -8.54
CA PRO A 97 -47.49 11.04 -9.46
C PRO A 97 -48.79 11.86 -9.33
N GLY A 98 -49.02 12.81 -10.24
CA GLY A 98 -50.23 13.64 -10.19
C GLY A 98 -50.22 14.94 -11.00
N GLY A 99 -49.33 15.13 -11.97
CA GLY A 99 -49.35 16.30 -12.85
C GLY A 99 -50.49 16.25 -13.87
N LEU A 100 -51.69 16.63 -13.45
CA LEU A 100 -52.82 16.97 -14.31
C LEU A 100 -52.49 18.21 -15.17
N HIS A 101 -52.46 18.06 -16.49
CA HIS A 101 -53.08 18.99 -17.44
C HIS A 101 -53.21 18.35 -18.83
#